data_AF-A0A3R9NA06-F1
#
_entry.id   AF-A0A3R9NA06-F1
#
_cell.length_a   1.000
_cell.length_b   1.000
_cell.length_c   1.000
_cell.angle_alpha   90.00
_cell.angle_beta   90.00
_cell.angle_gamma   90.00
#
_symmetry.space_group_name_H-M   'P 1'
#
loop_
_entity.id
_entity.type
_entity.pdbx_description
1 polymer ?
#
loop_
_entity_poly.entity_id
_entity_poly.type
_entity_poly.pdbx_seq_one_letter_code
_entity_poly.pdbx_strand_id
1 'polypeptide(L)' 'MEKKQVVNSKVAGRTFKPDDYQSSSEAGKGLALTHEQATDSLTEGSIDATIETDEGNIKIPRKGF' A
#
# COMPACT_ATOMS: atom_id res chain seq x y z
N MET A 1 -20.78 7.67 31.90
CA MET A 1 -21.05 7.52 30.46
C MET A 1 -19.73 7.71 29.73
N GLU A 2 -19.13 6.61 29.24
CA GLU A 2 -17.93 6.68 28.41
C GLU A 2 -18.25 7.37 27.09
N LYS A 3 -17.50 8.42 26.75
CA LYS A 3 -17.59 9.06 25.43
C LYS A 3 -17.06 8.06 24.40
N LYS A 4 -17.95 7.39 23.67
CA LYS A 4 -17.58 6.69 22.42
C LYS A 4 -16.91 7.74 21.52
N GLN A 5 -15.61 7.60 21.32
CA GLN A 5 -14.90 8.43 20.36
C GLN A 5 -15.52 8.20 18.99
N VAL A 6 -16.14 9.24 18.45
CA VAL A 6 -16.61 9.26 17.07
C VAL A 6 -15.35 9.28 16.21
N VAL A 7 -14.96 8.11 15.69
CA VAL A 7 -13.84 7.97 14.78
C VAL A 7 -14.18 8.79 13.54
N ASN A 8 -13.59 9.98 13.44
CA ASN A 8 -13.87 10.93 12.38
C ASN A 8 -13.36 10.35 11.05
N SER A 9 -14.29 9.84 10.25
CA SER A 9 -14.11 9.14 8.98
C SER A 9 -13.97 10.07 7.77
N LYS A 10 -13.69 11.35 7.98
CA LYS A 10 -13.47 12.31 6.88
C LYS A 10 -12.23 11.92 6.08
N VAL A 11 -12.48 11.46 4.86
CA VAL A 11 -11.44 11.10 3.87
C VAL A 11 -10.83 12.36 3.24
N ALA A 12 -11.64 13.39 3.01
CA ALA A 12 -11.19 14.61 2.36
C ALA A 12 -10.12 15.34 3.21
N GLY A 13 -8.96 15.59 2.59
CA GLY A 13 -7.83 16.29 3.21
C GLY A 13 -6.99 15.46 4.17
N ARG A 14 -7.25 14.15 4.29
CA ARG A 14 -6.47 13.24 5.12
C ARG A 14 -5.25 12.74 4.35
N THR A 15 -4.10 12.68 5.00
CA THR A 15 -2.86 12.08 4.48
C THR A 15 -2.49 10.87 5.32
N PHE A 16 -1.69 9.97 4.76
CA PHE A 16 -1.11 8.85 5.49
C PHE A 16 -0.39 9.32 6.77
N LYS A 17 -0.55 8.54 7.84
CA LYS A 17 0.23 8.62 9.08
C LYS A 17 0.74 7.24 9.45
N PRO A 18 1.95 7.10 10.03
CA PRO A 18 2.47 5.79 10.46
C PRO A 18 1.51 4.99 11.35
N ASP A 19 0.75 5.63 12.24
CA ASP A 19 -0.21 4.95 13.11
C ASP A 19 -1.46 4.42 12.36
N ASP A 20 -1.66 4.79 11.09
CA ASP A 20 -2.82 4.34 10.30
C ASP A 20 -2.81 2.83 10.04
N TYR A 21 -1.67 2.14 10.15
CA TYR A 21 -1.60 0.67 10.14
C TYR A 21 -2.38 0.04 11.30
N GLN A 22 -2.50 0.75 12.43
CA GLN A 22 -3.24 0.32 13.61
C GLN A 22 -4.64 0.96 13.70
N SER A 23 -5.02 1.77 12.70
CA SER A 23 -6.30 2.48 12.69
C SER A 23 -7.47 1.50 12.76
N SER A 24 -8.45 1.82 13.61
CA SER A 24 -9.75 1.14 13.63
C SER A 24 -10.67 1.56 12.47
N SER A 25 -10.37 2.67 11.80
CA SER A 25 -11.08 3.14 10.61
C SER A 25 -10.55 2.51 9.33
N GLU A 26 -11.47 2.15 8.44
CA GLU A 26 -11.17 1.56 7.13
C GLU A 26 -10.44 2.54 6.21
N ALA A 27 -10.79 3.82 6.27
CA ALA A 27 -10.08 4.88 5.56
C ALA A 27 -8.59 4.98 5.96
N GLY A 28 -8.28 4.88 7.27
CA GLY A 28 -6.90 4.84 7.75
C GLY A 28 -6.16 3.61 7.25
N LYS A 29 -6.75 2.43 7.39
CA LYS A 29 -6.16 1.18 6.89
C LYS A 29 -5.87 1.24 5.38
N GLY A 30 -6.80 1.77 4.59
CA GLY A 30 -6.62 1.95 3.15
C GLY A 30 -5.49 2.92 2.79
N LEU A 31 -5.35 4.02 3.54
CA LEU A 31 -4.23 4.95 3.35
C LEU A 31 -2.88 4.28 3.66
N ALA A 32 -2.80 3.48 4.74
CA ALA A 32 -1.58 2.76 5.09
C ALA A 32 -1.22 1.70 4.02
N LEU A 33 -2.21 0.92 3.59
CA LEU A 33 -2.02 -0.16 2.62
C LEU A 33 -1.60 0.36 1.23
N THR A 34 -2.13 1.49 0.79
CA THR A 34 -1.72 2.12 -0.47
C THR A 34 -0.36 2.83 -0.35
N HIS A 35 -0.01 3.36 0.82
CA HIS A 35 1.33 3.91 1.07
C HIS A 35 2.41 2.82 1.01
N GLU A 36 2.13 1.64 1.59
CA GLU A 36 2.99 0.45 1.47
C GLU A 36 3.16 0.04 0.02
N GLN A 37 2.07 -0.21 -0.72
CA GLN A 37 2.15 -0.61 -2.13
C GLN A 37 2.92 0.37 -3.01
N ALA A 38 2.76 1.68 -2.78
CA ALA A 38 3.51 2.71 -3.50
C ALA A 38 5.01 2.68 -3.16
N THR A 39 5.34 2.43 -1.88
CA THR A 39 6.73 2.31 -1.41
C THR A 39 7.36 1.04 -1.95
N ASP A 40 6.68 -0.11 -1.87
CA ASP A 40 7.14 -1.38 -2.40
C ASP A 40 7.41 -1.27 -3.91
N SER A 41 6.49 -0.64 -4.65
CA SER A 41 6.68 -0.40 -6.09
C SER A 41 7.91 0.47 -6.38
N LEU A 42 8.25 1.39 -5.48
CA LEU A 42 9.43 2.25 -5.63
C LEU A 42 10.73 1.52 -5.24
N THR A 43 10.71 0.68 -4.21
CA THR A 43 11.91 0.02 -3.66
C THR A 43 12.20 -1.33 -4.27
N GLU A 44 11.18 -2.15 -4.51
CA GLU A 44 11.29 -3.49 -5.09
C GLU A 44 11.05 -3.48 -6.60
N GLY A 45 10.37 -2.45 -7.12
CA GLY A 45 9.94 -2.37 -8.51
C GLY A 45 8.54 -2.97 -8.71
N SER A 46 8.10 -3.08 -9.97
CA SER A 46 6.79 -3.65 -10.28
C SER A 46 6.81 -5.18 -10.24
N ILE A 47 5.65 -5.79 -10.00
CA ILE A 47 5.45 -7.25 -10.04
C ILE A 47 5.64 -7.87 -11.44
N ASP A 48 6.04 -7.09 -12.45
CA ASP A 48 6.18 -7.52 -13.84
C ASP A 48 7.34 -8.49 -14.06
N ALA A 49 8.12 -8.75 -13.01
CA ALA A 49 9.14 -9.80 -12.93
C ALA A 49 9.99 -9.85 -14.19
N THR A 50 10.52 -8.68 -14.59
CA THR A 50 11.37 -8.54 -15.77
C THR A 50 12.81 -8.39 -15.32
N ILE A 51 13.69 -9.26 -15.83
CA ILE A 51 15.13 -9.19 -15.59
C ILE A 51 15.77 -8.53 -16.81
N GLU A 52 16.45 -7.40 -16.61
CA GLU A 52 17.27 -6.79 -17.65
C GLU A 52 18.60 -7.56 -17.77
N THR A 53 18.96 -7.97 -18.98
CA THR A 53 20.25 -8.61 -19.29
C THR A 53 20.90 -7.93 -20.50
N ASP A 54 22.17 -8.26 -20.76
CA ASP A 54 22.90 -7.77 -21.96
C ASP A 54 22.22 -8.17 -23.28
N GLU A 55 21.38 -9.20 -23.25
CA GLU A 55 20.62 -9.73 -24.39
C GLU A 55 19.20 -9.13 -24.49
N GLY A 56 18.80 -8.31 -23.50
CA GLY A 56 17.50 -7.65 -23.43
C GLY A 56 16.67 -8.06 -22.21
N ASN A 57 15.38 -7.72 -22.24
CA ASN A 57 14.49 -7.90 -21.09
C ASN A 57 13.84 -9.29 -21.08
N ILE A 58 14.14 -10.09 -20.07
CA ILE A 58 13.57 -11.43 -19.86
C ILE A 58 12.34 -11.32 -18.94
N LYS A 59 11.16 -11.68 -19.44
CA LYS A 59 9.95 -11.78 -18.62
C LYS A 59 9.89 -13.12 -17.89
N ILE A 60 9.78 -13.10 -16.58
CA ILE A 60 9.56 -14.30 -15.77
C ILE A 60 8.05 -14.64 -15.81
N PRO A 61 7.68 -15.86 -16.25
CA PRO A 61 6.28 -16.26 -16.32
C PRO A 61 5.68 -16.36 -14.92
N ARG A 62 4.51 -15.74 -14.72
CA ARG A 62 3.74 -15.88 -13.48
C ARG A 62 3.21 -17.31 -13.38
N LYS A 63 3.75 -18.10 -12.45
CA LYS A 63 3.16 -19.39 -12.08
C LYS A 63 2.05 -19.08 -11.07
N GLY A 64 0.80 -19.11 -11.54
CA GLY A 64 -0.37 -18.94 -10.68
C GLY A 64 -0.42 -20.05 -9.62
N PHE A 65 -1.06 -19.74 -8.49
CA PHE A 65 -1.45 -20.72 -7.46
C PHE A 65 -2.82 -21.30 -7.80
#